data_AF-G3T5I2-F1
#
_entry.id   AF-G3T5I2-F1
#
_cell.length_a   1.000
_cell.length_b   1.000
_cell.length_c   1.000
_cell.angle_alpha   90.00
_cell.angle_beta   90.00
_cell.angle_gamma   90.00
#
_symmetry.space_group_name_H-M   'P 1'
#
loop_
_entity.id
_entity.type
_entity.pdbx_description
1 polymer ?
#
loop_
_entity_poly.entity_id
_entity_poly.type
_entity_poly.pdbx_seq_one_letter_code
_entity_poly.pdbx_strand_id
1 'polypeptide(L)'
;IKQKRQMFLIQYSLEMKRNEIQRLEMLAAREEARLDRAEESLEKDVALFDEFLRENDRSSVQAMRTAEKETKAKIEKVCEIRDLTTQIMNIKSEISKFEDTLQHYKVYKDFLYKLSPKEWFEEQEKKQALKKAKETAEAPKETNLPSTTGNKGTGSRNKTVSPWAKEGQTSRKAPKLLQGTRLGPTLSSSSSLQPSSQFSVPSGLESKGSSFLLGQEDPDSDSEELELYFTEPQQLLEVFNQLEEQNLSLIQNTQEMEETLEELNFTLKNTQIRMDREVNQLKQWISTMMMSIAKEEETAAELELKSRVFHFGEYHGAQQDKLLESLNCKVLDVYRHCIGTQQEANLGTVQMLTVIEHQLDELLESLERVPQSKIEQAEKAKEKERRIRLREEKAMIQKQLQEERLQRARARAQAEIKKKKGRKLVCRSQPPILKTKMAPSHTLMDKDKEEQLFFFT
;
A
#
# COMPACT_ATOMS: atom_id res chain seq x y z
N ILE A 1 -25.49 138.34 -122.15
CA ILE A 1 -25.61 136.89 -122.48
C ILE A 1 -24.69 136.02 -121.59
N LYS A 2 -23.37 136.29 -121.49
CA LYS A 2 -22.43 135.51 -120.62
C LYS A 2 -22.84 135.43 -119.14
N GLN A 3 -23.18 136.56 -118.51
CA GLN A 3 -23.65 136.59 -117.12
C GLN A 3 -24.92 135.76 -116.91
N LYS A 4 -25.90 135.81 -117.84
CA LYS A 4 -27.12 134.98 -117.78
C LYS A 4 -26.82 133.48 -117.90
N ARG A 5 -25.84 133.09 -118.72
CA ARG A 5 -25.43 131.67 -118.90
C ARG A 5 -24.63 131.15 -117.69
N GLN A 6 -23.76 131.97 -117.10
CA GLN A 6 -23.09 131.67 -115.82
C GLN A 6 -24.09 131.57 -114.67
N MET A 7 -25.07 132.48 -114.61
CA MET A 7 -26.16 132.45 -113.64
C MET A 7 -26.95 131.14 -113.73
N PHE A 8 -27.29 130.68 -114.94
CA PHE A 8 -28.00 129.42 -115.17
C PHE A 8 -27.17 128.18 -114.80
N LEU A 9 -25.87 128.17 -115.10
CA LEU A 9 -24.98 127.05 -114.77
C LEU A 9 -24.74 126.94 -113.26
N ILE A 10 -24.60 128.08 -112.57
CA ILE A 10 -24.51 128.15 -111.11
C ILE A 10 -25.84 127.71 -110.50
N GLN A 11 -26.99 128.19 -111.02
CA GLN A 11 -28.32 127.73 -110.59
C GLN A 11 -28.49 126.22 -110.78
N TYR A 12 -28.13 125.67 -111.94
CA TYR A 12 -28.21 124.24 -112.23
C TYR A 12 -27.28 123.41 -111.32
N SER A 13 -26.03 123.85 -111.09
CA SER A 13 -25.11 123.19 -110.16
C SER A 13 -25.59 123.28 -108.71
N LEU A 14 -26.18 124.41 -108.29
CA LEU A 14 -26.81 124.56 -106.98
C LEU A 14 -27.99 123.59 -106.84
N GLU A 15 -28.82 123.47 -107.87
CA GLU A 15 -29.97 122.57 -107.90
C GLU A 15 -29.54 121.10 -107.85
N MET A 16 -28.55 120.69 -108.64
CA MET A 16 -27.99 119.33 -108.60
C MET A 16 -27.36 119.01 -107.24
N LYS A 17 -26.64 119.96 -106.63
CA LYS A 17 -26.07 119.79 -105.28
C LYS A 17 -27.16 119.75 -104.20
N ARG A 18 -28.20 120.57 -104.31
CA ARG A 18 -29.37 120.52 -103.41
C ARG A 18 -30.10 119.18 -103.50
N ASN A 19 -30.32 118.66 -104.72
CA ASN A 19 -30.90 117.34 -104.94
C ASN A 19 -30.03 116.21 -104.38
N GLU A 20 -28.71 116.27 -104.56
CA GLU A 20 -27.81 115.25 -103.98
C GLU A 20 -27.72 115.36 -102.45
N ILE A 21 -27.73 116.57 -101.88
CA ILE A 21 -27.83 116.79 -100.43
C ILE A 21 -29.12 116.16 -99.90
N GLN A 22 -30.27 116.44 -100.52
CA GLN A 22 -31.54 115.82 -100.14
C GLN A 22 -31.50 114.29 -100.25
N ARG A 23 -30.85 113.74 -101.29
CA ARG A 23 -30.69 112.30 -101.45
C ARG A 23 -29.84 111.68 -100.34
N LEU A 24 -28.73 112.33 -99.96
CA LEU A 24 -27.85 111.88 -98.87
C LEU A 24 -28.51 112.04 -97.50
N GLU A 25 -29.26 113.13 -97.27
CA GLU A 25 -30.08 113.34 -96.07
C GLU A 25 -31.14 112.23 -95.95
N MET A 26 -31.83 111.89 -97.04
CA MET A 26 -32.78 110.77 -97.08
C MET A 26 -32.11 109.41 -96.80
N LEU A 27 -30.87 109.21 -97.27
CA LEU A 27 -30.12 107.98 -97.03
C LEU A 27 -29.61 107.90 -95.58
N ALA A 28 -29.10 109.01 -95.04
CA ALA A 28 -28.65 109.14 -93.67
C ALA A 28 -29.82 108.92 -92.70
N ALA A 29 -30.96 109.58 -92.92
CA ALA A 29 -32.17 109.38 -92.10
C ALA A 29 -32.69 107.93 -92.15
N ARG A 30 -32.55 107.25 -93.31
CA ARG A 30 -32.93 105.84 -93.43
C ARG A 30 -31.98 104.91 -92.66
N GLU A 31 -30.67 105.17 -92.72
CA GLU A 31 -29.67 104.41 -91.95
C GLU A 31 -29.74 104.70 -90.46
N GLU A 32 -29.94 105.95 -90.04
CA GLU A 32 -30.16 106.34 -88.65
C GLU A 32 -31.40 105.64 -88.10
N ALA A 33 -32.54 105.70 -88.81
CA ALA A 33 -33.72 104.94 -88.42
C ALA A 33 -33.51 103.40 -88.44
N ARG A 34 -32.53 102.88 -89.17
CA ARG A 34 -32.16 101.45 -89.14
C ARG A 34 -31.29 101.14 -87.93
N LEU A 35 -30.36 102.02 -87.58
CA LEU A 35 -29.53 101.93 -86.39
C LEU A 35 -30.37 102.05 -85.12
N ASP A 36 -31.27 103.03 -85.05
CA ASP A 36 -32.20 103.20 -83.92
C ASP A 36 -33.02 101.93 -83.68
N ARG A 37 -33.56 101.33 -84.75
CA ARG A 37 -34.29 100.05 -84.66
C ARG A 37 -33.41 98.89 -84.19
N ALA A 38 -32.14 98.87 -84.57
CA ALA A 38 -31.19 97.85 -84.15
C ALA A 38 -30.76 98.04 -82.69
N GLU A 39 -30.55 99.29 -82.26
CA GLU A 39 -30.25 99.67 -80.88
C GLU A 39 -31.42 99.31 -79.96
N GLU A 40 -32.66 99.68 -80.33
CA GLU A 40 -33.85 99.27 -79.60
C GLU A 40 -33.99 97.73 -79.50
N SER A 41 -33.63 96.99 -80.56
CA SER A 41 -33.64 95.53 -80.52
C SER A 41 -32.61 94.98 -79.56
N LEU A 42 -31.39 95.53 -79.58
CA LEU A 42 -30.31 95.10 -78.69
C LEU A 42 -30.63 95.43 -77.23
N GLU A 43 -31.22 96.59 -76.96
CA GLU A 43 -31.67 96.97 -75.61
C GLU A 43 -32.76 96.01 -75.09
N LYS A 44 -33.70 95.62 -75.96
CA LYS A 44 -34.70 94.58 -75.63
C LYS A 44 -34.04 93.22 -75.34
N ASP A 45 -33.05 92.82 -76.12
CA ASP A 45 -32.33 91.55 -75.92
C ASP A 45 -31.51 91.56 -74.61
N VAL A 46 -30.87 92.68 -74.27
CA VAL A 46 -30.18 92.85 -72.97
C VAL A 46 -31.18 92.72 -71.82
N ALA A 47 -32.34 93.37 -71.91
CA ALA A 47 -33.37 93.27 -70.88
C ALA A 47 -33.89 91.83 -70.72
N LEU A 48 -34.11 91.12 -71.82
CA LEU A 48 -34.52 89.70 -71.78
C LEU A 48 -33.43 88.80 -71.17
N PHE A 49 -32.15 89.08 -71.45
CA PHE A 49 -31.05 88.32 -70.89
C PHE A 49 -30.89 88.54 -69.39
N ASP A 50 -31.03 89.78 -68.92
CA ASP A 50 -31.02 90.11 -67.49
C ASP A 50 -32.20 89.46 -66.75
N GLU A 51 -33.39 89.43 -67.38
CA GLU A 51 -34.55 88.70 -66.84
C GLU A 51 -34.27 87.19 -66.78
N PHE A 52 -33.64 86.61 -67.82
CA PHE A 52 -33.25 85.20 -67.84
C PHE A 52 -32.22 84.86 -66.75
N LEU A 53 -31.19 85.69 -66.55
CA LEU A 53 -30.19 85.48 -65.49
C LEU A 53 -30.86 85.54 -64.11
N ARG A 54 -31.73 86.52 -63.89
CA ARG A 54 -32.49 86.63 -62.64
C ARG A 54 -33.36 85.40 -62.38
N GLU A 55 -34.05 84.89 -63.41
CA GLU A 55 -34.90 83.70 -63.26
C GLU A 55 -34.05 82.43 -63.07
N ASN A 56 -32.92 82.31 -63.75
CA ASN A 56 -31.98 81.20 -63.56
C ASN A 56 -31.40 81.18 -62.15
N ASP A 57 -30.90 82.32 -61.66
CA ASP A 57 -30.39 82.46 -60.30
C ASP A 57 -31.48 82.16 -59.28
N ARG A 58 -32.70 82.68 -59.49
CA ARG A 58 -33.86 82.40 -58.64
C ARG A 58 -34.18 80.90 -58.61
N SER A 59 -34.22 80.25 -59.76
CA SER A 59 -34.48 78.82 -59.91
C SER A 59 -33.39 77.96 -59.26
N SER A 60 -32.11 78.29 -59.48
CA SER A 60 -30.94 77.62 -58.89
C SER A 60 -30.95 77.73 -57.36
N VAL A 61 -31.16 78.94 -56.82
CA VAL A 61 -31.28 79.16 -55.38
C VAL A 61 -32.49 78.43 -54.80
N GLN A 62 -33.61 78.40 -55.51
CA GLN A 62 -34.78 77.64 -55.07
C GLN A 62 -34.50 76.13 -55.03
N ALA A 63 -33.84 75.57 -56.05
CA ALA A 63 -33.42 74.18 -56.11
C ALA A 63 -32.43 73.82 -54.98
N MET A 64 -31.48 74.71 -54.68
CA MET A 64 -30.54 74.55 -53.57
C MET A 64 -31.27 74.53 -52.22
N ARG A 65 -32.20 75.46 -51.99
CA ARG A 65 -33.01 75.50 -50.76
C ARG A 65 -33.88 74.25 -50.61
N THR A 66 -34.46 73.72 -51.69
CA THR A 66 -35.22 72.47 -51.62
C THR A 66 -34.32 71.29 -51.29
N ALA A 67 -33.14 71.19 -51.90
CA ALA A 67 -32.18 70.13 -51.62
C ALA A 67 -31.64 70.19 -50.17
N GLU A 68 -31.39 71.39 -49.63
CA GLU A 68 -31.00 71.60 -48.24
C GLU A 68 -32.11 71.19 -47.26
N LYS A 69 -33.36 71.57 -47.54
CA LYS A 69 -34.52 71.16 -46.72
C LYS A 69 -34.69 69.65 -46.71
N GLU A 70 -34.59 68.99 -47.87
CA GLU A 70 -34.67 67.54 -47.98
C GLU A 70 -33.50 66.84 -47.27
N THR A 71 -32.28 67.38 -47.40
CA THR A 71 -31.10 66.84 -46.71
C THR A 71 -31.23 66.97 -45.20
N LYS A 72 -31.74 68.10 -44.72
CA LYS A 72 -32.01 68.32 -43.29
C LYS A 72 -33.06 67.33 -42.79
N ALA A 73 -34.19 67.18 -43.49
CA ALA A 73 -35.23 66.21 -43.13
C ALA A 73 -34.70 64.77 -43.13
N LYS A 74 -33.84 64.41 -44.09
CA LYS A 74 -33.15 63.11 -44.13
C LYS A 74 -32.25 62.91 -42.90
N ILE A 75 -31.44 63.90 -42.53
CA ILE A 75 -30.56 63.82 -41.37
C ILE A 75 -31.37 63.64 -40.08
N GLU A 76 -32.47 64.40 -39.92
CA GLU A 76 -33.38 64.26 -38.78
C GLU A 76 -33.95 62.84 -38.69
N LYS A 77 -34.40 62.27 -39.81
CA LYS A 77 -34.89 60.88 -39.86
C LYS A 77 -33.79 59.85 -39.58
N VAL A 78 -32.56 60.09 -40.01
CA VAL A 78 -31.41 59.22 -39.70
C VAL A 78 -31.09 59.25 -38.20
N CYS A 79 -31.16 60.42 -37.56
CA CYS A 79 -31.00 60.54 -36.11
C CYS A 79 -32.10 59.76 -35.37
N GLU A 80 -33.38 59.94 -35.75
CA GLU A 80 -34.50 59.21 -35.17
C GLU A 80 -34.34 57.68 -35.30
N ILE A 81 -33.90 57.19 -36.47
CA ILE A 81 -33.60 55.76 -36.67
C ILE A 81 -32.50 55.27 -35.73
N ARG A 82 -31.42 56.07 -35.53
CA ARG A 82 -30.33 55.71 -34.62
C ARG A 82 -30.80 55.64 -33.17
N ASP A 83 -31.62 56.60 -32.75
CA ASP A 83 -32.18 56.63 -31.40
C ASP A 83 -33.09 55.42 -31.15
N LEU A 84 -33.99 55.12 -32.10
CA LEU A 84 -34.84 53.92 -32.05
C LEU A 84 -34.02 52.62 -32.06
N THR A 85 -32.96 52.55 -32.88
CA THR A 85 -32.07 51.38 -32.92
C THR A 85 -31.39 51.15 -31.57
N THR A 86 -30.98 52.23 -30.90
CA THR A 86 -30.38 52.16 -29.56
C THR A 86 -31.40 51.69 -28.53
N GLN A 87 -32.63 52.20 -28.57
CA GLN A 87 -33.71 51.75 -27.69
C GLN A 87 -34.03 50.26 -27.89
N ILE A 88 -34.11 49.79 -29.14
CA ILE A 88 -34.33 48.37 -29.45
C ILE A 88 -33.19 47.51 -28.87
N MET A 89 -31.94 47.95 -28.98
CA MET A 89 -30.80 47.22 -28.42
C MET A 89 -30.87 47.14 -26.89
N ASN A 90 -31.22 48.24 -26.23
CA ASN A 90 -31.40 48.27 -24.78
C ASN A 90 -32.51 47.32 -24.32
N ILE A 91 -33.69 47.40 -24.94
CA ILE A 91 -34.82 46.52 -24.63
C ILE A 91 -34.45 45.05 -24.87
N LYS A 92 -33.77 44.73 -25.97
CA LYS A 92 -33.29 43.36 -26.22
C LYS A 92 -32.32 42.89 -25.14
N SER A 93 -31.41 43.76 -24.68
CA SER A 93 -30.49 43.42 -23.60
C SER A 93 -31.21 43.18 -22.27
N GLU A 94 -32.28 43.92 -21.98
CA GLU A 94 -33.13 43.71 -20.81
C GLU A 94 -33.92 42.41 -20.90
N ILE A 95 -34.51 42.11 -22.08
CA ILE A 95 -35.18 40.83 -22.33
C ILE A 95 -34.22 39.67 -22.06
N SER A 96 -33.00 39.71 -22.59
CA SER A 96 -32.03 38.63 -22.34
C SER A 96 -31.67 38.49 -20.84
N LYS A 97 -31.51 39.60 -20.11
CA LYS A 97 -31.30 39.55 -18.64
C LYS A 97 -32.47 38.92 -17.91
N PHE A 98 -33.70 39.24 -18.32
CA PHE A 98 -34.91 38.65 -17.73
C PHE A 98 -35.08 37.18 -18.10
N GLU A 99 -34.74 36.78 -19.33
CA GLU A 99 -34.72 35.37 -19.77
C GLU A 99 -33.73 34.55 -18.94
N ASP A 100 -32.52 35.07 -18.73
CA ASP A 100 -31.51 34.44 -17.87
C ASP A 100 -32.02 34.30 -16.43
N THR A 101 -32.59 35.38 -15.87
CA THR A 101 -33.15 35.37 -14.51
C THR A 101 -34.30 34.37 -14.37
N LEU A 102 -35.19 34.32 -15.36
CA LEU A 102 -36.29 33.35 -15.42
C LEU A 102 -35.78 31.91 -15.47
N GLN A 103 -34.68 31.66 -16.18
CA GLN A 103 -34.07 30.33 -16.22
C GLN A 103 -33.55 29.91 -14.84
N HIS A 104 -32.93 30.81 -14.08
CA HIS A 104 -32.53 30.54 -12.70
C HIS A 104 -33.74 30.22 -11.82
N TYR A 105 -34.82 31.01 -11.92
CA TYR A 105 -36.04 30.76 -11.16
C TYR A 105 -36.74 29.45 -11.52
N LYS A 106 -36.68 29.01 -12.79
CA LYS A 106 -37.16 27.68 -13.18
C LYS A 106 -36.35 26.57 -12.50
N VAL A 107 -35.03 26.68 -12.48
CA VAL A 107 -34.16 25.70 -11.79
C VAL A 107 -34.46 25.67 -10.29
N TYR A 108 -34.65 26.83 -9.65
CA TYR A 108 -35.01 26.89 -8.23
C TYR A 108 -36.39 26.29 -7.96
N LYS A 109 -37.38 26.57 -8.80
CA LYS A 109 -38.72 25.97 -8.72
C LYS A 109 -38.66 24.44 -8.84
N ASP A 110 -37.93 23.92 -9.82
CA ASP A 110 -37.78 22.48 -10.02
C ASP A 110 -37.06 21.81 -8.85
N PHE A 111 -36.06 22.49 -8.28
CA PHE A 111 -35.35 22.04 -7.09
C PHE A 111 -36.27 21.98 -5.87
N LEU A 112 -37.04 23.05 -5.61
CA LEU A 112 -37.99 23.10 -4.51
C LEU A 112 -39.05 21.99 -4.64
N TYR A 113 -39.57 21.74 -5.85
CA TYR A 113 -40.51 20.63 -6.06
C TYR A 113 -39.93 19.25 -5.81
N LYS A 114 -38.64 19.02 -6.07
CA LYS A 114 -37.98 17.74 -5.74
C LYS A 114 -37.83 17.54 -4.23
N LEU A 115 -37.72 18.63 -3.48
CA LEU A 115 -37.60 18.61 -2.02
C LEU A 115 -38.95 18.62 -1.31
N SER A 116 -40.00 19.13 -1.96
CA SER A 116 -41.36 19.10 -1.44
C SER A 116 -41.81 17.65 -1.19
N PRO A 117 -42.36 17.33 0.00
CA PRO A 117 -42.89 16.01 0.31
C PRO A 117 -43.99 15.57 -0.66
N LYS A 118 -44.05 14.27 -0.98
CA LYS A 118 -45.06 13.71 -1.90
C LYS A 118 -46.48 13.87 -1.36
N GLU A 119 -46.62 13.79 -0.04
CA GLU A 119 -47.87 13.97 0.70
C GLU A 119 -48.47 15.36 0.45
N TRP A 120 -47.63 16.39 0.29
CA TRP A 120 -48.09 17.74 -0.02
C TRP A 120 -48.60 17.86 -1.46
N PHE A 121 -47.96 17.19 -2.43
CA PHE A 121 -48.47 17.15 -3.80
C PHE A 121 -49.82 16.43 -3.90
N GLU A 122 -49.98 15.30 -3.21
CA GLU A 122 -51.24 14.55 -3.17
C GLU A 122 -52.39 15.38 -2.57
N GLU A 123 -52.10 16.18 -1.54
CA GLU A 123 -53.08 17.09 -0.93
C GLU A 123 -53.46 18.23 -1.87
N GLN A 124 -52.51 18.76 -2.63
CA GLN A 124 -52.79 19.79 -3.65
C GLN A 124 -53.62 19.24 -4.81
N GLU A 125 -53.31 18.04 -5.30
CA GLU A 125 -54.11 17.39 -6.34
C GLU A 125 -55.56 17.14 -5.88
N LYS A 126 -55.76 16.71 -4.63
CA LYS A 126 -57.09 16.56 -4.03
C LYS A 126 -57.82 17.89 -3.94
N LYS A 127 -57.16 18.96 -3.48
CA LYS A 127 -57.74 20.31 -3.43
C LYS A 127 -58.14 20.81 -4.81
N GLN A 128 -57.29 20.63 -5.82
CA GLN A 128 -57.59 21.00 -7.20
C GLN A 128 -58.76 20.17 -7.77
N ALA A 129 -58.80 18.87 -7.50
CA ALA A 129 -59.92 18.01 -7.92
C ALA A 129 -61.24 18.42 -7.26
N LEU A 130 -61.21 18.79 -5.97
CA LEU A 130 -62.36 19.33 -5.23
C LEU A 130 -62.83 20.68 -5.78
N LYS A 131 -61.91 21.58 -6.16
CA LYS A 131 -62.24 22.86 -6.81
C LYS A 131 -62.89 22.64 -8.17
N LYS A 132 -62.29 21.81 -9.03
CA LYS A 132 -62.84 21.43 -10.34
C LYS A 132 -64.22 20.78 -10.23
N ALA A 133 -64.43 19.91 -9.23
CA ALA A 133 -65.73 19.31 -8.98
C ALA A 133 -66.79 20.34 -8.55
N LYS A 134 -66.42 21.35 -7.75
CA LYS A 134 -67.32 22.44 -7.34
C LYS A 134 -67.68 23.36 -8.51
N GLU A 135 -66.72 23.72 -9.36
CA GLU A 135 -66.96 24.53 -10.56
C GLU A 135 -67.89 23.81 -11.56
N THR A 136 -67.71 22.49 -11.75
CA THR A 136 -68.63 21.70 -12.60
C THR A 136 -70.04 21.55 -12.03
N ALA A 137 -70.25 21.79 -10.74
CA ALA A 137 -71.56 21.75 -10.09
C ALA A 137 -72.33 23.09 -10.16
N GLU A 138 -71.63 24.21 -10.41
CA GLU A 138 -72.20 25.57 -10.45
C GLU A 138 -72.46 26.12 -11.88
N ALA A 139 -72.39 25.31 -12.94
CA ALA A 139 -72.77 25.77 -14.28
C ALA A 139 -74.31 25.90 -14.42
N PRO A 140 -74.89 27.11 -14.62
CA PRO A 140 -76.34 27.28 -14.75
C PRO A 140 -76.84 26.96 -16.18
N LYS A 141 -77.98 26.28 -16.24
CA LYS A 141 -78.76 26.04 -17.46
C LYS A 141 -79.48 27.32 -17.89
N GLU A 142 -79.21 27.81 -19.10
CA GLU A 142 -80.18 28.57 -19.90
C GLU A 142 -80.36 27.93 -21.28
N THR A 143 -81.58 28.07 -21.80
CA THR A 143 -82.25 27.13 -22.69
C THR A 143 -82.68 27.82 -23.98
N ASN A 144 -82.78 27.03 -25.07
CA ASN A 144 -83.66 27.19 -26.25
C ASN A 144 -83.19 28.10 -27.42
N LEU A 145 -83.37 27.82 -28.72
CA LEU A 145 -83.98 26.73 -29.54
C LEU A 145 -83.56 26.95 -31.05
N PRO A 146 -83.88 26.04 -31.99
CA PRO A 146 -83.14 25.75 -33.23
C PRO A 146 -83.85 26.22 -34.53
N SER A 147 -83.17 26.09 -35.68
CA SER A 147 -83.85 26.02 -36.99
C SER A 147 -83.09 25.21 -38.05
N THR A 148 -83.80 24.24 -38.63
CA THR A 148 -83.49 23.38 -39.77
C THR A 148 -83.70 24.09 -41.11
N THR A 149 -82.88 23.80 -42.14
CA THR A 149 -83.14 23.75 -43.61
C THR A 149 -81.75 23.76 -44.29
N GLY A 150 -81.42 23.12 -45.42
CA GLY A 150 -82.13 22.40 -46.46
C GLY A 150 -81.31 22.53 -47.76
N ASN A 151 -80.76 21.41 -48.24
CA ASN A 151 -80.49 21.02 -49.64
C ASN A 151 -79.74 21.95 -50.66
N LYS A 152 -78.64 21.37 -51.20
CA LYS A 152 -78.13 21.36 -52.61
C LYS A 152 -78.34 22.58 -53.54
N GLY A 153 -77.21 23.05 -54.11
CA GLY A 153 -77.16 23.89 -55.31
C GLY A 153 -75.81 23.80 -56.03
N THR A 154 -75.87 23.40 -57.29
CA THR A 154 -74.80 22.95 -58.20
C THR A 154 -74.01 24.09 -58.86
N GLY A 155 -72.68 23.92 -58.96
CA GLY A 155 -71.86 24.13 -60.17
C GLY A 155 -71.60 25.55 -60.71
N SER A 156 -70.33 25.91 -60.88
CA SER A 156 -69.74 26.13 -62.21
C SER A 156 -68.22 26.31 -62.12
N ARG A 157 -67.55 25.87 -63.18
CA ARG A 157 -66.13 25.54 -63.27
C ARG A 157 -65.57 26.32 -64.46
N ASN A 158 -64.70 27.31 -64.21
CA ASN A 158 -63.94 27.97 -65.28
C ASN A 158 -62.44 27.81 -65.02
N LYS A 159 -61.82 26.98 -65.85
CA LYS A 159 -60.38 26.92 -66.14
C LYS A 159 -59.86 28.31 -66.52
N THR A 160 -58.64 28.65 -66.10
CA THR A 160 -57.62 29.14 -67.04
C THR A 160 -56.24 28.71 -66.56
N VAL A 161 -55.53 28.06 -67.46
CA VAL A 161 -54.15 27.59 -67.40
C VAL A 161 -53.25 28.71 -67.93
N SER A 162 -52.09 28.98 -67.33
CA SER A 162 -50.82 29.01 -68.08
C SER A 162 -49.55 29.25 -67.24
N PRO A 163 -48.38 28.83 -67.74
CA PRO A 163 -47.19 28.49 -66.95
C PRO A 163 -45.88 29.21 -67.39
N TRP A 164 -44.79 28.91 -66.67
CA TRP A 164 -43.37 28.91 -67.11
C TRP A 164 -42.67 30.25 -67.45
N ALA A 165 -41.56 30.55 -66.77
CA ALA A 165 -40.21 30.54 -67.37
C ALA A 165 -39.11 31.00 -66.40
N LYS A 166 -38.05 30.19 -66.35
CA LYS A 166 -36.72 30.49 -65.81
C LYS A 166 -35.86 31.25 -66.82
N GLU A 167 -34.84 31.91 -66.26
CA GLU A 167 -33.50 32.21 -66.81
C GLU A 167 -33.30 33.38 -67.79
N GLY A 168 -32.22 34.14 -67.54
CA GLY A 168 -31.55 34.94 -68.56
C GLY A 168 -30.94 36.27 -68.10
N GLN A 169 -29.64 36.25 -67.81
CA GLN A 169 -28.75 37.37 -67.43
C GLN A 169 -28.78 38.62 -68.33
N THR A 170 -28.38 39.80 -67.79
CA THR A 170 -27.11 40.48 -68.16
C THR A 170 -26.81 41.78 -67.35
N SER A 171 -25.61 41.80 -66.75
CA SER A 171 -24.56 42.83 -66.85
C SER A 171 -24.68 44.25 -66.24
N ARG A 172 -23.87 44.54 -65.21
CA ARG A 172 -22.67 45.44 -65.20
C ARG A 172 -22.28 45.81 -63.76
N LYS A 173 -21.24 45.19 -63.18
CA LYS A 173 -19.81 45.59 -63.08
C LYS A 173 -19.48 46.61 -61.96
N ALA A 174 -18.83 46.10 -60.90
CA ALA A 174 -17.85 46.81 -60.06
C ALA A 174 -16.44 46.19 -60.31
N PRO A 175 -15.33 46.93 -60.10
CA PRO A 175 -13.98 46.41 -60.31
C PRO A 175 -13.29 45.87 -59.03
N LYS A 176 -12.21 45.14 -59.30
CA LYS A 176 -11.48 44.15 -58.49
C LYS A 176 -10.24 44.75 -57.81
N LEU A 177 -9.71 44.08 -56.77
CA LEU A 177 -8.28 43.72 -56.63
C LEU A 177 -8.11 42.66 -55.51
N LEU A 178 -7.90 41.39 -55.86
CA LEU A 178 -6.65 40.59 -55.87
C LEU A 178 -6.23 39.96 -54.52
N GLN A 179 -6.31 38.63 -54.51
CA GLN A 179 -5.74 37.66 -53.57
C GLN A 179 -4.22 37.49 -53.77
N GLY A 180 -3.54 37.05 -52.71
CA GLY A 180 -2.45 36.08 -52.77
C GLY A 180 -2.43 35.25 -51.47
N THR A 181 -2.81 33.96 -51.47
CA THR A 181 -1.95 32.74 -51.46
C THR A 181 -0.84 32.75 -50.38
N ARG A 182 -0.56 31.73 -49.56
CA ARG A 182 -0.96 30.30 -49.39
C ARG A 182 -0.14 29.79 -48.17
N LEU A 183 -0.65 28.98 -47.22
CA LEU A 183 -0.29 27.56 -46.93
C LEU A 183 -0.41 27.34 -45.39
N GLY A 184 -1.01 26.22 -44.96
CA GLY A 184 -1.07 25.78 -43.54
C GLY A 184 0.08 24.81 -43.18
N PRO A 185 -0.15 23.80 -42.31
CA PRO A 185 -0.54 23.86 -40.89
C PRO A 185 0.38 22.96 -40.01
N THR A 186 0.48 23.17 -38.70
CA THR A 186 0.98 22.13 -37.77
C THR A 186 0.31 22.16 -36.40
N LEU A 187 -0.01 20.94 -35.99
CA LEU A 187 -0.70 20.43 -34.81
C LEU A 187 0.07 20.60 -33.47
N SER A 188 -0.75 20.61 -32.41
CA SER A 188 -0.61 19.86 -31.15
C SER A 188 0.03 20.47 -29.89
N SER A 189 -0.79 20.37 -28.83
CA SER A 189 -0.51 19.91 -27.46
C SER A 189 0.26 20.83 -26.49
N SER A 190 -0.43 21.30 -25.44
CA SER A 190 -0.20 20.81 -24.09
C SER A 190 -1.27 21.28 -23.11
N SER A 191 -1.69 20.34 -22.28
CA SER A 191 -2.50 20.41 -21.07
C SER A 191 -1.88 21.23 -19.94
N SER A 192 -2.69 21.98 -19.18
CA SER A 192 -2.50 22.08 -17.73
C SER A 192 -3.80 22.48 -17.02
N LEU A 193 -4.28 21.58 -16.17
CA LEU A 193 -5.27 21.78 -15.12
C LEU A 193 -4.72 22.70 -14.04
N GLN A 194 -5.54 23.62 -13.51
CA GLN A 194 -5.57 24.21 -12.15
C GLN A 194 -6.67 25.30 -12.12
N PRO A 195 -7.16 25.77 -10.95
CA PRO A 195 -8.14 25.11 -10.10
C PRO A 195 -9.42 25.95 -9.88
N SER A 196 -10.41 25.29 -9.28
CA SER A 196 -11.69 25.80 -8.77
C SER A 196 -11.67 27.26 -8.28
N SER A 197 -12.48 28.10 -8.91
CA SER A 197 -12.68 29.50 -8.52
C SER A 197 -13.62 29.61 -7.33
N GLN A 198 -13.19 30.41 -6.37
CA GLN A 198 -13.94 30.87 -5.21
C GLN A 198 -15.27 31.53 -5.62
N PHE A 199 -16.35 31.13 -4.94
CA PHE A 199 -17.62 31.85 -4.92
C PHE A 199 -17.39 33.22 -4.26
N SER A 200 -17.57 34.29 -5.04
CA SER A 200 -17.63 35.66 -4.53
C SER A 200 -19.09 36.08 -4.48
N VAL A 201 -19.59 36.31 -3.27
CA VAL A 201 -20.89 36.93 -2.99
C VAL A 201 -20.76 38.44 -3.25
N PRO A 202 -21.61 39.08 -4.07
CA PRO A 202 -21.73 40.52 -4.06
C PRO A 202 -22.68 40.93 -2.93
N SER A 203 -22.10 41.35 -1.81
CA SER A 203 -22.77 42.15 -0.79
C SER A 203 -22.78 43.61 -1.26
N GLY A 204 -23.96 44.23 -1.30
CA GLY A 204 -24.09 45.68 -1.47
C GLY A 204 -25.14 46.07 -2.51
N LEU A 205 -26.40 46.16 -2.08
CA LEU A 205 -27.33 47.10 -2.70
C LEU A 205 -28.21 47.71 -1.61
N GLU A 206 -27.95 48.98 -1.38
CA GLU A 206 -28.70 49.83 -0.48
C GLU A 206 -30.16 49.90 -0.89
N SER A 207 -31.01 49.75 0.12
CA SER A 207 -32.43 50.03 0.07
C SER A 207 -32.63 51.53 -0.17
N LYS A 208 -32.88 51.89 -1.43
CA LYS A 208 -33.58 53.13 -1.78
C LYS A 208 -34.86 52.76 -2.50
N GLY A 209 -35.97 53.06 -1.82
CA GLY A 209 -37.31 52.84 -2.31
C GLY A 209 -37.51 53.47 -3.69
N SER A 210 -38.10 52.69 -4.58
CA SER A 210 -38.86 53.17 -5.71
C SER A 210 -40.09 52.27 -5.82
N SER A 211 -41.18 52.73 -5.21
CA SER A 211 -42.52 52.22 -5.49
C SER A 211 -42.80 52.38 -6.98
N PHE A 212 -42.64 51.30 -7.74
CA PHE A 212 -43.28 51.19 -9.05
C PHE A 212 -44.69 50.64 -8.81
N LEU A 213 -45.62 51.58 -8.64
CA LEU A 213 -47.03 51.32 -8.87
C LEU A 213 -47.21 51.00 -10.35
N LEU A 214 -47.28 49.72 -10.69
CA LEU A 214 -47.86 49.25 -11.94
C LEU A 214 -49.37 49.12 -11.71
N GLY A 215 -50.08 50.19 -12.05
CA GLY A 215 -51.48 50.09 -12.38
C GLY A 215 -51.61 49.38 -13.73
N GLN A 216 -52.43 48.34 -13.77
CA GLN A 216 -53.68 48.29 -14.51
C GLN A 216 -54.12 46.82 -14.54
N GLU A 217 -55.17 46.53 -13.78
CA GLU A 217 -55.78 45.21 -13.67
C GLU A 217 -56.49 44.88 -14.99
N ASP A 218 -56.01 43.87 -15.71
CA ASP A 218 -56.84 43.04 -16.58
C ASP A 218 -57.49 41.98 -15.67
N PRO A 219 -58.84 41.90 -15.57
CA PRO A 219 -59.52 41.03 -14.61
C PRO A 219 -59.84 39.65 -15.23
N ASP A 220 -58.91 39.07 -16.00
CA ASP A 220 -59.18 37.78 -16.69
C ASP A 220 -57.93 36.93 -16.93
N SER A 221 -57.05 36.85 -15.93
CA SER A 221 -56.05 35.80 -15.85
C SER A 221 -56.14 35.13 -14.49
N ASP A 222 -56.67 33.91 -14.47
CA ASP A 222 -56.60 32.97 -13.35
C ASP A 222 -55.17 32.96 -12.79
N SER A 223 -54.93 33.77 -11.75
CA SER A 223 -53.81 33.55 -10.85
C SER A 223 -54.18 32.33 -10.03
N GLU A 224 -53.93 31.15 -10.59
CA GLU A 224 -53.56 30.00 -9.77
C GLU A 224 -52.31 30.44 -8.99
N GLU A 225 -52.54 30.95 -7.78
CA GLU A 225 -51.51 31.19 -6.79
C GLU A 225 -50.73 29.88 -6.64
N LEU A 226 -49.53 29.83 -7.21
CA LEU A 226 -48.63 28.68 -7.12
C LEU A 226 -48.17 28.57 -5.66
N GLU A 227 -49.00 27.97 -4.84
CA GLU A 227 -48.71 27.67 -3.45
C GLU A 227 -47.46 26.77 -3.44
N LEU A 228 -46.36 27.23 -2.84
CA LEU A 228 -45.14 26.44 -2.66
C LEU A 228 -45.18 25.77 -1.28
N TYR A 229 -44.55 24.59 -1.15
CA TYR A 229 -44.44 23.92 0.14
C TYR A 229 -43.61 24.75 1.14
N PHE A 230 -42.50 25.32 0.67
CA PHE A 230 -41.63 26.18 1.47
C PHE A 230 -42.10 27.63 1.34
N THR A 231 -42.59 28.20 2.43
CA THR A 231 -43.02 29.60 2.51
C THR A 231 -41.93 30.52 3.03
N GLU A 232 -41.07 30.00 3.90
CA GLU A 232 -39.95 30.73 4.50
C GLU A 232 -38.61 30.07 4.13
N PRO A 233 -37.59 30.83 3.69
CA PRO A 233 -36.28 30.27 3.34
C PRO A 233 -35.62 29.44 4.45
N GLN A 234 -35.92 29.76 5.71
CA GLN A 234 -35.42 29.06 6.89
C GLN A 234 -35.86 27.60 6.94
N GLN A 235 -37.06 27.27 6.43
CA GLN A 235 -37.58 25.90 6.42
C GLN A 235 -36.70 24.97 5.58
N LEU A 236 -36.19 25.46 4.44
CA LEU A 236 -35.29 24.70 3.59
C LEU A 236 -33.93 24.46 4.27
N LEU A 237 -33.39 25.49 4.93
CA LEU A 237 -32.13 25.40 5.68
C LEU A 237 -32.25 24.42 6.85
N GLU A 238 -33.40 24.41 7.54
CA GLU A 238 -33.66 23.46 8.61
C GLU A 238 -33.69 22.01 8.11
N VAL A 239 -34.33 21.75 6.97
CA VAL A 239 -34.30 20.42 6.32
C VAL A 239 -32.87 20.02 5.96
N PHE A 240 -32.06 20.95 5.45
CA PHE A 240 -30.64 20.67 5.17
C PHE A 240 -29.82 20.39 6.43
N ASN A 241 -30.00 21.18 7.49
CA ASN A 241 -29.34 20.94 8.78
C ASN A 241 -29.74 19.58 9.34
N GLN A 242 -31.03 19.23 9.31
CA GLN A 242 -31.51 17.93 9.77
C GLN A 242 -30.92 16.78 8.95
N LEU A 243 -30.83 16.92 7.63
CA LEU A 243 -30.17 15.93 6.76
C LEU A 243 -28.67 15.84 7.04
N GLU A 244 -28.01 16.96 7.32
CA GLU A 244 -26.60 16.99 7.72
C GLU A 244 -26.39 16.28 9.05
N GLU A 245 -27.19 16.58 10.07
CA GLU A 245 -27.16 15.91 11.38
C GLU A 245 -27.43 14.40 11.24
N GLN A 246 -28.40 14.00 10.42
CA GLN A 246 -28.69 12.59 10.14
C GLN A 246 -27.52 11.90 9.44
N ASN A 247 -26.93 12.53 8.43
CA ASN A 247 -25.76 11.99 7.74
C ASN A 247 -24.56 11.87 8.68
N LEU A 248 -24.30 12.87 9.52
CA LEU A 248 -23.23 12.83 10.53
C LEU A 248 -23.47 11.69 11.53
N SER A 249 -24.71 11.52 12.01
CA SER A 249 -25.10 10.42 12.89
C SER A 249 -24.90 9.05 12.24
N LEU A 250 -25.28 8.90 10.96
CA LEU A 250 -25.06 7.66 10.20
C LEU A 250 -23.57 7.35 10.01
N ILE A 251 -22.76 8.37 9.70
CA ILE A 251 -21.31 8.22 9.56
C ILE A 251 -20.70 7.79 10.90
N GLN A 252 -21.07 8.45 11.99
CA GLN A 252 -20.58 8.10 13.32
C GLN A 252 -20.97 6.67 13.70
N ASN A 253 -22.23 6.28 13.51
CA ASN A 253 -22.69 4.93 13.80
C ASN A 253 -21.97 3.87 12.95
N THR A 254 -21.71 4.17 11.68
CA THR A 254 -20.96 3.29 10.78
C THR A 254 -19.52 3.11 11.28
N GLN A 255 -18.87 4.19 11.71
CA GLN A 255 -17.51 4.15 12.24
C GLN A 255 -17.43 3.39 13.58
N GLU A 256 -18.37 3.62 14.49
CA GLU A 256 -18.46 2.88 15.76
C GLU A 256 -18.69 1.37 15.48
N MET A 257 -19.56 1.03 14.53
CA MET A 257 -19.78 -0.36 14.13
C MET A 257 -18.52 -0.98 13.51
N GLU A 258 -17.79 -0.24 12.67
CA GLU A 258 -16.53 -0.68 12.09
C GLU A 258 -15.48 -0.97 13.17
N GLU A 259 -15.32 -0.08 14.16
CA GLU A 259 -14.41 -0.29 15.29
C GLU A 259 -14.78 -1.57 16.08
N THR A 260 -16.06 -1.76 16.42
CA THR A 260 -16.49 -2.99 17.11
C THR A 260 -16.22 -4.25 16.28
N LEU A 261 -16.37 -4.17 14.96
CA LEU A 261 -16.09 -5.28 14.06
C LEU A 261 -14.58 -5.57 13.95
N GLU A 262 -13.74 -4.55 13.97
CA GLU A 262 -12.28 -4.70 14.03
C GLU A 262 -11.83 -5.34 15.35
N GLU A 263 -12.38 -4.92 16.48
CA GLU A 263 -12.13 -5.52 17.80
C GLU A 263 -12.55 -7.00 17.83
N LEU A 264 -13.74 -7.32 17.31
CA LEU A 264 -14.21 -8.70 17.19
C LEU A 264 -13.31 -9.55 16.28
N ASN A 265 -12.87 -9.00 15.15
CA ASN A 265 -11.92 -9.70 14.28
C ASN A 265 -10.57 -9.93 14.95
N PHE A 266 -10.06 -8.94 15.68
CA PHE A 266 -8.82 -9.06 16.43
C PHE A 266 -8.91 -10.15 17.52
N THR A 267 -9.99 -10.16 18.29
CA THR A 267 -10.22 -11.19 19.31
C THR A 267 -10.36 -12.58 18.69
N LEU A 268 -11.11 -12.73 17.59
CA LEU A 268 -11.23 -13.98 16.84
C LEU A 268 -9.89 -14.47 16.29
N LYS A 269 -9.05 -13.58 15.75
CA LYS A 269 -7.73 -13.93 15.27
C LYS A 269 -6.83 -14.41 16.41
N ASN A 270 -6.88 -13.75 17.56
CA ASN A 270 -6.10 -14.15 18.74
C ASN A 270 -6.57 -15.49 19.31
N THR A 271 -7.88 -15.74 19.38
CA THR A 271 -8.41 -17.05 19.83
C THR A 271 -8.04 -18.15 18.86
N GLN A 272 -8.11 -17.90 17.55
CA GLN A 272 -7.65 -18.84 16.52
C GLN A 272 -6.17 -19.20 16.70
N ILE A 273 -5.29 -18.20 16.86
CA ILE A 273 -3.86 -18.42 17.10
C ILE A 273 -3.62 -19.24 18.37
N ARG A 274 -4.39 -18.99 19.45
CA ARG A 274 -4.29 -19.75 20.70
C ARG A 274 -4.71 -21.21 20.50
N MET A 275 -5.86 -21.44 19.85
CA MET A 275 -6.34 -22.79 19.54
C MET A 275 -5.34 -23.54 18.64
N ASP A 276 -4.78 -22.89 17.63
CA ASP A 276 -3.77 -23.51 16.76
C ASP A 276 -2.51 -23.92 17.53
N ARG A 277 -2.08 -23.11 18.51
CA ARG A 277 -0.97 -23.47 19.42
C ARG A 277 -1.32 -24.69 20.27
N GLU A 278 -2.50 -24.73 20.87
CA GLU A 278 -2.98 -25.86 21.67
C GLU A 278 -3.07 -27.14 20.82
N VAL A 279 -3.63 -27.06 19.62
CA VAL A 279 -3.69 -28.18 18.66
C VAL A 279 -2.27 -28.68 18.32
N ASN A 280 -1.33 -27.77 18.08
CA ASN A 280 0.06 -28.16 17.80
C ASN A 280 0.75 -28.80 19.00
N GLN A 281 0.50 -28.32 20.21
CA GLN A 281 0.99 -28.94 21.44
C GLN A 281 0.43 -30.35 21.63
N LEU A 282 -0.89 -30.53 21.43
CA LEU A 282 -1.53 -31.84 21.50
C LEU A 282 -0.94 -32.81 20.45
N LYS A 283 -0.70 -32.35 19.22
CA LYS A 283 -0.03 -33.15 18.19
C LYS A 283 1.38 -33.58 18.60
N GLN A 284 2.16 -32.68 19.21
CA GLN A 284 3.49 -33.00 19.72
C GLN A 284 3.44 -34.04 20.85
N TRP A 285 2.48 -33.91 21.78
CA TRP A 285 2.28 -34.90 22.85
C TRP A 285 1.87 -36.26 22.29
N ILE A 286 0.95 -36.29 21.32
CA ILE A 286 0.57 -37.53 20.63
C ILE A 286 1.81 -38.17 19.99
N SER A 287 2.62 -37.40 19.26
CA SER A 287 3.85 -37.92 18.63
C SER A 287 4.85 -38.46 19.65
N THR A 288 5.01 -37.76 20.78
CA THR A 288 5.91 -38.19 21.85
C THR A 288 5.42 -39.47 22.51
N MET A 289 4.13 -39.54 22.82
CA MET A 289 3.51 -40.73 23.43
C MET A 289 3.59 -41.92 22.48
N MET A 290 3.31 -41.74 21.19
CA MET A 290 3.47 -42.78 20.17
C MET A 290 4.91 -43.31 20.11
N MET A 291 5.91 -42.43 20.18
CA MET A 291 7.32 -42.84 20.18
C MET A 291 7.70 -43.61 21.44
N SER A 292 7.17 -43.20 22.61
CA SER A 292 7.35 -43.95 23.86
C SER A 292 6.67 -45.33 23.80
N ILE A 293 5.46 -45.43 23.27
CA ILE A 293 4.75 -46.70 23.08
C ILE A 293 5.55 -47.62 22.17
N ALA A 294 6.02 -47.13 21.02
CA ALA A 294 6.82 -47.93 20.09
C ALA A 294 8.13 -48.44 20.73
N LYS A 295 8.80 -47.60 21.53
CA LYS A 295 9.99 -48.01 22.28
C LYS A 295 9.67 -49.07 23.33
N GLU A 296 8.57 -48.90 24.07
CA GLU A 296 8.15 -49.88 25.08
C GLU A 296 7.79 -51.21 24.42
N GLU A 297 7.07 -51.20 23.29
CA GLU A 297 6.76 -52.37 22.48
C GLU A 297 8.03 -53.08 21.99
N GLU A 298 9.04 -52.34 21.53
CA GLU A 298 10.36 -52.89 21.15
C GLU A 298 11.04 -53.57 22.36
N THR A 299 11.08 -52.91 23.51
CA THR A 299 11.68 -53.49 24.73
C THR A 299 10.91 -54.72 25.23
N ALA A 300 9.57 -54.72 25.11
CA ALA A 300 8.73 -55.85 25.46
C ALA A 300 9.02 -57.05 24.54
N ALA A 301 9.15 -56.80 23.22
CA ALA A 301 9.54 -57.83 22.26
C ALA A 301 10.96 -58.37 22.51
N GLU A 302 11.92 -57.49 22.86
CA GLU A 302 13.28 -57.90 23.24
C GLU A 302 13.27 -58.78 24.50
N LEU A 303 12.52 -58.39 25.53
CA LEU A 303 12.39 -59.17 26.77
C LEU A 303 11.67 -60.51 26.54
N GLU A 304 10.64 -60.55 25.68
CA GLU A 304 9.98 -61.79 25.30
C GLU A 304 10.95 -62.74 24.58
N LEU A 305 11.73 -62.22 23.63
CA LEU A 305 12.78 -62.98 22.95
C LEU A 305 13.82 -63.50 23.95
N LYS A 306 14.30 -62.64 24.85
CA LYS A 306 15.26 -62.99 25.90
C LYS A 306 14.69 -64.10 26.77
N SER A 307 13.48 -63.91 27.28
CA SER A 307 12.75 -64.91 28.05
C SER A 307 12.71 -66.24 27.29
N ARG A 308 12.25 -66.25 26.03
CA ARG A 308 12.20 -67.45 25.21
C ARG A 308 13.57 -68.14 25.08
N VAL A 309 14.64 -67.38 24.78
CA VAL A 309 16.01 -67.93 24.69
C VAL A 309 16.45 -68.56 26.01
N PHE A 310 16.21 -67.92 27.15
CA PHE A 310 16.55 -68.47 28.46
C PHE A 310 15.69 -69.69 28.85
N HIS A 311 14.45 -69.79 28.37
CA HIS A 311 13.58 -70.96 28.58
C HIS A 311 13.98 -72.17 27.71
N PHE A 312 14.69 -71.99 26.59
CA PHE A 312 15.12 -73.09 25.72
C PHE A 312 16.42 -73.78 26.17
N GLY A 313 17.22 -73.14 27.04
CA GLY A 313 18.30 -73.83 27.74
C GLY A 313 17.76 -74.53 28.98
N GLU A 314 18.28 -75.71 29.34
CA GLU A 314 18.06 -76.29 30.67
C GLU A 314 18.69 -75.36 31.71
N TYR A 315 17.96 -74.31 32.10
CA TYR A 315 18.38 -73.37 33.11
C TYR A 315 18.33 -74.07 34.46
N HIS A 316 19.48 -74.59 34.90
CA HIS A 316 19.64 -75.14 36.24
C HIS A 316 19.70 -74.01 37.30
N GLY A 317 18.73 -73.11 37.31
CA GLY A 317 18.64 -71.98 38.26
C GLY A 317 18.78 -72.45 39.70
N ALA A 318 18.09 -73.54 40.06
CA ALA A 318 18.22 -74.13 41.39
C ALA A 318 19.62 -74.65 41.74
N GLN A 319 20.46 -75.01 40.76
CA GLN A 319 21.86 -75.40 41.00
C GLN A 319 22.77 -74.17 41.09
N GLN A 320 22.53 -73.16 40.26
CA GLN A 320 23.26 -71.89 40.30
C GLN A 320 22.97 -71.09 41.57
N ASP A 321 21.72 -71.06 42.03
CA ASP A 321 21.33 -70.41 43.29
C ASP A 321 21.99 -71.10 44.49
N LYS A 322 22.03 -72.45 44.50
CA LYS A 322 22.77 -73.20 45.53
C LYS A 322 24.27 -72.91 45.51
N LEU A 323 24.86 -72.75 44.32
CA LEU A 323 26.26 -72.39 44.18
C LEU A 323 26.51 -70.95 44.67
N LEU A 324 25.61 -70.02 44.35
CA LEU A 324 25.69 -68.63 44.78
C LEU A 324 25.55 -68.50 46.30
N GLU A 325 24.62 -69.23 46.91
CA GLU A 325 24.46 -69.31 48.36
C GLU A 325 25.73 -69.88 49.01
N SER A 326 26.31 -70.94 48.42
CA SER A 326 27.56 -71.54 48.90
C SER A 326 28.74 -70.55 48.83
N LEU A 327 28.84 -69.79 47.74
CA LEU A 327 29.84 -68.75 47.58
C LEU A 327 29.63 -67.61 48.58
N ASN A 328 28.39 -67.17 48.77
CA ASN A 328 28.05 -66.13 49.72
C ASN A 328 28.46 -66.52 51.15
N CYS A 329 28.17 -67.76 51.57
CA CYS A 329 28.62 -68.29 52.85
C CYS A 329 30.15 -68.28 52.99
N LYS A 330 30.89 -68.70 51.96
CA LYS A 330 32.37 -68.68 51.98
C LYS A 330 32.94 -67.27 52.08
N VAL A 331 32.37 -66.32 51.33
CA VAL A 331 32.80 -64.91 51.37
C VAL A 331 32.51 -64.33 52.75
N LEU A 332 31.34 -64.62 53.32
CA LEU A 332 30.97 -64.21 54.67
C LEU A 332 31.92 -64.80 55.71
N ASP A 333 32.29 -66.08 55.59
CA ASP A 333 33.28 -66.71 56.48
C ASP A 333 34.63 -65.99 56.42
N VAL A 334 35.14 -65.68 55.23
CA VAL A 334 36.42 -64.95 55.07
C VAL A 334 36.30 -63.53 55.64
N TYR A 335 35.21 -62.82 55.36
CA TYR A 335 34.94 -61.48 55.89
C TYR A 335 34.99 -61.45 57.42
N ARG A 336 34.33 -62.42 58.06
CA ARG A 336 34.30 -62.54 59.53
C ARG A 336 35.69 -62.79 60.12
N HIS A 337 36.52 -63.59 59.45
CA HIS A 337 37.88 -63.88 59.91
C HIS A 337 38.86 -62.72 59.71
N CYS A 338 38.72 -61.96 58.61
CA CYS A 338 39.68 -60.92 58.25
C CYS A 338 39.38 -59.54 58.87
N ILE A 339 38.10 -59.16 59.00
CA ILE A 339 37.69 -57.78 59.34
C ILE A 339 36.94 -57.72 60.69
N GLY A 340 36.27 -58.80 61.10
CA GLY A 340 35.53 -58.90 62.37
C GLY A 340 34.02 -58.66 62.26
N THR A 341 33.27 -59.00 63.32
CA THR A 341 31.80 -59.14 63.32
C THR A 341 31.00 -57.82 63.43
N GLN A 342 31.64 -56.64 63.34
CA GLN A 342 30.98 -55.36 63.67
C GLN A 342 29.97 -54.86 62.62
N GLN A 343 30.00 -55.36 61.37
CA GLN A 343 29.20 -54.83 60.24
C GLN A 343 28.44 -55.91 59.45
N GLU A 344 28.00 -56.98 60.11
CA GLU A 344 27.41 -58.16 59.42
C GLU A 344 26.01 -57.92 58.81
N ALA A 345 25.25 -56.92 59.26
CA ALA A 345 23.79 -56.94 59.02
C ALA A 345 23.30 -56.46 57.64
N ASN A 346 24.11 -55.82 56.79
CA ASN A 346 23.59 -55.18 55.55
C ASN A 346 24.52 -55.22 54.31
N LEU A 347 25.60 -56.00 54.31
CA LEU A 347 26.54 -56.03 53.19
C LEU A 347 26.20 -57.16 52.20
N GLY A 348 26.06 -56.84 50.92
CA GLY A 348 25.95 -57.83 49.85
C GLY A 348 27.30 -58.53 49.59
N THR A 349 27.29 -59.72 48.97
CA THR A 349 28.50 -60.52 48.70
C THR A 349 29.60 -59.73 47.98
N VAL A 350 29.24 -58.91 47.00
CA VAL A 350 30.19 -58.07 46.25
C VAL A 350 30.79 -57.00 47.16
N GLN A 351 29.99 -56.38 48.03
CA GLN A 351 30.47 -55.37 48.97
C GLN A 351 31.41 -56.00 49.99
N MET A 352 31.11 -57.19 50.52
CA MET A 352 32.02 -57.94 51.40
C MET A 352 33.37 -58.22 50.73
N LEU A 353 33.36 -58.63 49.45
CA LEU A 353 34.59 -58.85 48.68
C LEU A 353 35.41 -57.58 48.51
N THR A 354 34.79 -56.44 48.20
CA THR A 354 35.50 -55.15 48.08
C THR A 354 36.19 -54.74 49.37
N VAL A 355 35.57 -54.99 50.53
CA VAL A 355 36.20 -54.67 51.83
C VAL A 355 37.34 -55.65 52.13
N ILE A 356 37.19 -56.94 51.80
CA ILE A 356 38.28 -57.92 51.93
C ILE A 356 39.48 -57.53 51.05
N GLU A 357 39.22 -57.13 49.81
CA GLU A 357 40.24 -56.68 48.86
C GLU A 357 40.99 -55.45 49.41
N HIS A 358 40.25 -54.46 49.91
CA HIS A 358 40.86 -53.29 50.53
C HIS A 358 41.72 -53.64 51.76
N GLN A 359 41.23 -54.54 52.63
CA GLN A 359 41.98 -54.99 53.79
C GLN A 359 43.26 -55.74 53.39
N LEU A 360 43.20 -56.53 52.31
CA LEU A 360 44.35 -57.23 51.77
C LEU A 360 45.38 -56.25 51.21
N ASP A 361 44.94 -55.22 50.48
CA ASP A 361 45.82 -54.17 49.96
C ASP A 361 46.52 -53.39 51.08
N GLU A 362 45.79 -53.01 52.14
CA GLU A 362 46.38 -52.34 53.31
C GLU A 362 47.43 -53.21 54.00
N LEU A 363 47.16 -54.51 54.14
CA LEU A 363 48.11 -55.45 54.73
C LEU A 363 49.36 -55.61 53.86
N LEU A 364 49.21 -55.70 52.53
CA LEU A 364 50.33 -55.75 51.59
C LEU A 364 51.16 -54.47 51.64
N GLU A 365 50.53 -53.29 51.67
CA GLU A 365 51.22 -52.02 51.80
C GLU A 365 51.96 -51.90 53.14
N SER A 366 51.36 -52.41 54.22
CA SER A 366 52.01 -52.47 55.54
C SER A 366 53.24 -53.38 55.55
N LEU A 367 53.22 -54.46 54.75
CA LEU A 367 54.32 -55.40 54.60
C LEU A 367 55.48 -54.78 53.80
N GLU A 368 55.19 -54.04 52.73
CA GLU A 368 56.19 -53.32 51.95
C GLU A 368 56.83 -52.17 52.73
N ARG A 369 56.06 -51.50 53.58
CA ARG A 369 56.52 -50.34 54.38
C ARG A 369 57.23 -50.73 55.68
N VAL A 370 57.46 -52.03 55.94
CA VAL A 370 58.20 -52.46 57.12
C VAL A 370 59.58 -51.80 57.14
N PRO A 371 59.92 -50.99 58.15
CA PRO A 371 61.18 -50.26 58.17
C PRO A 371 62.38 -51.21 58.12
N GLN A 372 63.34 -50.92 57.25
CA GLN A 372 64.57 -51.71 57.09
C GLN A 372 65.32 -51.91 58.42
N SER A 373 65.22 -50.93 59.33
CA SER A 373 65.80 -51.02 60.68
C SER A 373 65.23 -52.17 61.51
N LYS A 374 63.92 -52.47 61.39
CA LYS A 374 63.28 -53.60 62.08
C LYS A 374 63.72 -54.94 61.47
N ILE A 375 63.85 -54.99 60.14
CA ILE A 375 64.34 -56.17 59.42
C ILE A 375 65.77 -56.48 59.86
N GLU A 376 66.67 -55.49 59.82
CA GLU A 376 68.04 -55.67 60.28
C GLU A 376 68.14 -56.06 61.76
N GLN A 377 67.29 -55.52 62.63
CA GLN A 377 67.26 -55.91 64.04
C GLN A 377 66.84 -57.37 64.21
N ALA A 378 65.82 -57.82 63.47
CA ALA A 378 65.35 -59.21 63.47
C ALA A 378 66.42 -60.16 62.91
N GLU A 379 67.08 -59.81 61.81
CA GLU A 379 68.21 -60.57 61.25
C GLU A 379 69.38 -60.64 62.23
N LYS A 380 69.78 -59.52 62.83
CA LYS A 380 70.84 -59.48 63.84
C LYS A 380 70.47 -60.31 65.08
N ALA A 381 69.20 -60.33 65.49
CA ALA A 381 68.73 -61.16 66.60
C ALA A 381 68.79 -62.66 66.24
N LYS A 382 68.31 -63.04 65.05
CA LYS A 382 68.38 -64.43 64.55
C LYS A 382 69.82 -64.90 64.35
N GLU A 383 70.69 -64.07 63.81
CA GLU A 383 72.12 -64.37 63.64
C GLU A 383 72.85 -64.44 65.00
N LYS A 384 72.48 -63.60 65.98
CA LYS A 384 72.97 -63.73 67.36
C LYS A 384 72.52 -65.04 68.00
N GLU A 385 71.24 -65.39 67.88
CA GLU A 385 70.68 -66.67 68.37
C GLU A 385 71.43 -67.85 67.76
N ARG A 386 71.62 -67.85 66.44
CA ARG A 386 72.39 -68.86 65.70
C ARG A 386 73.83 -68.96 66.20
N ARG A 387 74.52 -67.83 66.39
CA ARG A 387 75.90 -67.80 66.90
C ARG A 387 76.02 -68.29 68.34
N ILE A 388 75.01 -68.05 69.17
CA ILE A 388 74.96 -68.55 70.54
C ILE A 388 74.77 -70.06 70.52
N ARG A 389 73.78 -70.58 69.78
CA ARG A 389 73.57 -72.04 69.62
C ARG A 389 74.84 -72.74 69.13
N LEU A 390 75.50 -72.21 68.10
CA LEU A 390 76.73 -72.81 67.57
C LEU A 390 77.88 -72.82 68.61
N ARG A 391 77.97 -71.77 69.44
CA ARG A 391 78.98 -71.69 70.52
C ARG A 391 78.66 -72.65 71.66
N GLU A 392 77.40 -72.76 72.05
CA GLU A 392 76.92 -73.70 73.06
C GLU A 392 77.14 -75.14 72.61
N GLU A 393 76.82 -75.48 71.37
CA GLU A 393 77.09 -76.79 70.77
C GLU A 393 78.59 -77.10 70.76
N LYS A 394 79.44 -76.17 70.33
CA LYS A 394 80.90 -76.36 70.33
C LYS A 394 81.47 -76.50 71.74
N ALA A 395 80.97 -75.74 72.71
CA ALA A 395 81.36 -75.84 74.11
C ALA A 395 80.91 -77.17 74.73
N MET A 396 79.70 -77.64 74.40
CA MET A 396 79.19 -78.95 74.81
C MET A 396 80.06 -80.07 74.26
N ILE A 397 80.43 -80.04 72.97
CA ILE A 397 81.32 -81.02 72.36
C ILE A 397 82.71 -81.01 73.03
N GLN A 398 83.29 -79.82 73.30
CA GLN A 398 84.57 -79.73 73.99
C GLN A 398 84.51 -80.26 75.43
N LYS A 399 83.42 -79.96 76.15
CA LYS A 399 83.18 -80.46 77.51
C LYS A 399 83.04 -81.98 77.52
N GLN A 400 82.27 -82.55 76.59
CA GLN A 400 82.15 -84.00 76.42
C GLN A 400 83.51 -84.64 76.11
N LEU A 401 84.31 -84.05 75.21
CA LEU A 401 85.64 -84.58 74.89
C LEU A 401 86.60 -84.48 76.10
N GLN A 402 86.54 -83.40 76.89
CA GLN A 402 87.32 -83.26 78.12
C GLN A 402 86.87 -84.28 79.18
N GLU A 403 85.57 -84.46 79.36
CA GLU A 403 84.99 -85.43 80.29
C GLU A 403 85.36 -86.86 79.88
N GLU A 404 85.27 -87.20 78.59
CA GLU A 404 85.69 -88.49 78.05
C GLU A 404 87.20 -88.73 78.25
N ARG A 405 88.04 -87.70 78.07
CA ARG A 405 89.49 -87.77 78.38
C ARG A 405 89.73 -88.02 79.86
N LEU A 406 89.01 -87.31 80.74
CA LEU A 406 89.12 -87.46 82.18
C LEU A 406 88.63 -88.84 82.64
N GLN A 407 87.51 -89.33 82.10
CA GLN A 407 87.00 -90.67 82.35
C GLN A 407 87.98 -91.75 81.85
N ARG A 408 88.54 -91.60 80.64
CA ARG A 408 89.54 -92.52 80.11
C ARG A 408 90.85 -92.48 80.91
N ALA A 409 91.20 -91.35 81.53
CA ALA A 409 92.32 -91.25 82.47
C ALA A 409 92.00 -91.93 83.81
N ARG A 410 90.81 -91.70 84.39
CA ARG A 410 90.34 -92.41 85.60
C ARG A 410 90.27 -93.92 85.40
N ALA A 411 89.71 -94.39 84.29
CA ALA A 411 89.66 -95.81 83.95
C ALA A 411 91.06 -96.41 83.81
N ARG A 412 92.03 -95.67 83.24
CA ARG A 412 93.45 -96.10 83.20
C ARG A 412 94.08 -96.17 84.59
N ALA A 413 93.74 -95.25 85.49
CA ALA A 413 94.25 -95.26 86.87
C ALA A 413 93.62 -96.37 87.72
N GLN A 414 92.33 -96.69 87.49
CA GLN A 414 91.60 -97.76 88.19
C GLN A 414 91.86 -99.15 87.58
N ALA A 415 92.30 -99.23 86.33
CA ALA A 415 92.64 -100.50 85.70
C ALA A 415 93.80 -101.17 86.45
N GLU A 416 93.56 -102.39 86.92
CA GLU A 416 94.56 -103.17 87.64
C GLU A 416 95.86 -103.27 86.85
N ILE A 417 96.96 -102.89 87.50
CA ILE A 417 98.32 -103.04 86.98
C ILE A 417 98.61 -104.54 86.89
N LYS A 418 98.41 -105.12 85.70
CA LYS A 418 98.74 -106.52 85.42
C LYS A 418 100.26 -106.72 85.49
N LYS A 419 100.76 -107.16 86.66
CA LYS A 419 102.16 -107.58 86.86
C LYS A 419 102.44 -108.82 86.02
N LYS A 420 103.20 -108.64 84.93
CA LYS A 420 103.62 -109.76 84.07
C LYS A 420 104.72 -110.56 84.76
N LYS A 421 104.44 -111.83 85.10
CA LYS A 421 105.46 -112.80 85.50
C LYS A 421 106.06 -113.44 84.24
N GLY A 422 107.38 -113.38 84.09
CA GLY A 422 108.15 -114.08 83.05
C GLY A 422 108.51 -113.23 81.80
N ARG A 423 109.73 -113.43 81.27
CA ARG A 423 110.25 -112.75 80.06
C ARG A 423 109.42 -113.15 78.83
N LYS A 424 108.75 -112.18 78.23
CA LYS A 424 108.05 -112.34 76.94
C LYS A 424 109.09 -112.26 75.81
N LEU A 425 109.14 -113.30 74.99
CA LEU A 425 110.06 -113.43 73.86
C LEU A 425 109.82 -112.28 72.86
N VAL A 426 110.87 -111.50 72.60
CA VAL A 426 110.86 -110.40 71.63
C VAL A 426 111.24 -110.98 70.28
N CYS A 427 110.26 -111.12 69.39
CA CYS A 427 110.55 -111.39 67.98
C CYS A 427 111.25 -110.17 67.39
N ARG A 428 112.40 -110.38 66.74
CA ARG A 428 113.10 -109.36 65.98
C ARG A 428 112.27 -108.95 64.77
N SER A 429 112.35 -107.66 64.44
CA SER A 429 111.62 -106.91 63.40
C SER A 429 111.32 -107.70 62.11
N GLN A 430 110.04 -107.70 61.70
CA GLN A 430 109.71 -107.90 60.28
C GLN A 430 109.91 -106.56 59.54
N PRO A 431 110.56 -106.57 58.36
CA PRO A 431 110.74 -105.39 57.53
C PRO A 431 109.40 -104.83 57.01
N PRO A 432 109.35 -103.55 56.60
CA PRO A 432 108.14 -102.90 56.13
C PRO A 432 107.53 -103.67 54.95
N ILE A 433 106.33 -104.21 55.14
CA ILE A 433 105.57 -104.84 54.05
C ILE A 433 105.03 -103.69 53.18
N LEU A 434 105.54 -103.58 51.96
CA LEU A 434 104.92 -102.81 50.89
C LEU A 434 103.53 -103.40 50.61
N LYS A 435 102.48 -102.72 51.07
CA LYS A 435 101.11 -102.99 50.62
C LYS A 435 100.64 -101.88 49.69
N THR A 436 100.44 -102.31 48.46
CA THR A 436 99.76 -101.73 47.32
C THR A 436 98.51 -100.93 47.70
N LYS A 437 98.32 -99.78 47.03
CA LYS A 437 97.06 -99.04 46.95
C LYS A 437 95.91 -100.00 46.65
N MET A 438 95.05 -100.24 47.63
CA MET A 438 93.67 -100.63 47.40
C MET A 438 92.82 -99.46 47.85
N ALA A 439 92.22 -98.78 46.87
CA ALA A 439 91.30 -97.69 47.08
C ALA A 439 90.14 -98.18 47.96
N PRO A 440 89.76 -97.47 49.03
CA PRO A 440 88.45 -97.63 49.62
C PRO A 440 87.45 -97.09 48.59
N SER A 441 86.62 -97.99 48.10
CA SER A 441 85.41 -97.74 47.35
C SER A 441 84.69 -96.50 47.89
N HIS A 442 84.52 -95.54 46.99
CA HIS A 442 83.61 -94.42 47.14
C HIS A 442 82.21 -94.98 47.39
N THR A 443 81.75 -94.98 48.62
CA THR A 443 80.32 -94.94 48.88
C THR A 443 79.89 -93.53 48.48
N LEU A 444 79.50 -93.37 47.21
CA LEU A 444 78.69 -92.24 46.78
C LEU A 444 77.36 -92.40 47.50
N MET A 445 77.24 -91.74 48.65
CA MET A 445 75.92 -91.34 49.12
C MET A 445 75.38 -90.39 48.06
N ASP A 446 74.25 -90.78 47.49
CA ASP A 446 73.52 -90.09 46.44
C ASP A 446 73.17 -88.67 46.91
N LYS A 447 73.83 -87.66 46.34
CA LYS A 447 73.68 -86.24 46.77
C LYS A 447 72.23 -85.76 46.69
N ASP A 448 71.44 -86.35 45.80
CA ASP A 448 70.03 -86.01 45.60
C ASP A 448 69.16 -86.41 46.82
N LYS A 449 69.58 -87.41 47.62
CA LYS A 449 68.86 -87.82 48.83
C LYS A 449 69.18 -86.99 50.07
N GLU A 450 70.38 -86.41 50.14
CA GLU A 450 70.76 -85.51 51.24
C GLU A 450 70.12 -84.13 51.05
N GLU A 451 69.98 -83.66 49.80
CA GLU A 451 69.27 -82.42 49.47
C GLU A 451 67.74 -82.52 49.68
N GLN A 452 67.13 -83.69 49.40
CA GLN A 452 65.70 -83.90 49.69
C GLN A 452 65.37 -83.95 51.19
N LEU A 453 66.27 -84.47 52.03
CA LEU A 453 66.07 -84.49 53.49
C LEU A 453 66.25 -83.11 54.13
N PHE A 454 67.05 -82.23 53.51
CA PHE A 454 67.27 -80.87 54.02
C PHE A 454 66.16 -79.88 53.61
N PHE A 455 65.39 -80.16 52.55
CA PHE A 455 64.33 -79.26 52.05
C PHE A 455 62.90 -79.61 52.50
N PHE A 456 62.63 -80.82 53.00
CA PHE A 456 61.29 -81.27 53.39
C PHE A 456 61.13 -81.64 54.88
N THR A 457 62.03 -81.17 55.74
CA THR A 457 61.83 -81.12 57.21
C THR A 457 62.01 -79.68 57.67
#